data_AF-A0A956JJD7-F1
#
_entry.id   AF-A0A956JJD7-F1
#
_cell.length_a   1.000
_cell.length_b   1.000
_cell.length_c   1.000
_cell.angle_alpha   90.00
_cell.angle_beta   90.00
_cell.angle_gamma   90.00
#
_symmetry.space_group_name_H-M   'P 1'
#
loop_
_entity.id
_entity.type
_entity.pdbx_description
1 polymer ?
#
loop_
_entity_poly.entity_id
_entity_poly.type
_entity_poly.pdbx_seq_one_letter_code
_entity_poly.pdbx_strand_id
1 'polypeptide(L)'
;MNVEKKKPAVDHESMYISETGVLPAHRIRVQLTASHPKGDLQGTIFFDQNICTLNEWGDPAGCTKMAIHPRDASAVRIHVEDPHDHRRRLWELHVDGVTDLKLHLVEYDRADLWYLVVHTADGRSATAPLFPVGLFGPQA
;
A
#
# COMPACT_ATOMS: atom_id res chain seq x y z
N MET A 1 -38.08 17.50 10.23
CA MET A 1 -37.62 16.66 9.09
C MET A 1 -36.26 16.11 9.45
N ASN A 2 -36.16 14.82 9.79
CA ASN A 2 -34.88 14.16 10.03
C ASN A 2 -34.31 13.75 8.68
N VAL A 3 -33.21 14.38 8.27
CA VAL A 3 -32.45 13.96 7.09
C VAL A 3 -31.59 12.79 7.53
N GLU A 4 -32.08 11.59 7.22
CA GLU A 4 -31.34 10.35 7.39
C GLU A 4 -30.10 10.41 6.47
N LYS A 5 -28.92 10.59 7.05
CA LYS A 5 -27.66 10.61 6.31
C LYS A 5 -27.41 9.20 5.76
N LYS A 6 -27.79 8.98 4.51
CA LYS A 6 -27.43 7.79 3.73
C LYS A 6 -25.91 7.63 3.81
N LYS A 7 -25.43 6.53 4.41
CA LYS A 7 -24.00 6.20 4.37
C LYS A 7 -23.57 6.17 2.90
N PRO A 8 -22.48 6.86 2.51
CA PRO A 8 -21.98 6.72 1.16
C PRO A 8 -21.67 5.24 0.93
N ALA A 9 -22.29 4.67 -0.11
CA ALA A 9 -21.95 3.33 -0.57
C ALA A 9 -20.47 3.38 -0.97
N VAL A 10 -19.67 2.47 -0.40
CA VAL A 10 -18.26 2.36 -0.77
C VAL A 10 -18.25 1.84 -2.20
N ASP A 11 -17.74 2.65 -3.12
CA ASP A 11 -17.52 2.22 -4.49
C ASP A 11 -16.34 1.25 -4.51
N HIS A 12 -16.66 -0.04 -4.58
CA HIS A 12 -15.69 -1.11 -4.60
C HIS A 12 -14.94 -1.24 -5.94
N GLU A 13 -15.48 -0.70 -7.04
CA GLU A 13 -14.78 -0.76 -8.35
C GLU A 13 -13.58 0.20 -8.37
N SER A 14 -13.68 1.34 -7.69
CA SER A 14 -12.57 2.28 -7.47
C SER A 14 -11.49 1.78 -6.50
N MET A 15 -11.74 0.68 -5.75
CA MET A 15 -10.79 0.10 -4.79
C MET A 15 -9.74 -0.82 -5.43
N TYR A 16 -9.90 -1.18 -6.70
CA TYR A 16 -8.95 -2.02 -7.43
C TYR A 16 -8.19 -1.16 -8.44
N ILE A 17 -6.98 -0.73 -8.08
CA ILE A 17 -6.15 0.10 -8.95
C ILE A 17 -5.11 -0.78 -9.66
N SER A 18 -5.33 -0.93 -10.98
CA SER A 18 -4.44 -1.32 -12.11
C SER A 18 -3.70 -2.67 -12.13
N GLU A 19 -3.84 -3.35 -13.29
CA GLU A 19 -3.37 -4.69 -13.71
C GLU A 19 -1.85 -4.90 -13.88
N THR A 20 -0.99 -4.01 -13.36
CA THR A 20 0.46 -4.12 -13.55
C THR A 20 1.16 -4.37 -12.21
N GLY A 21 1.87 -5.49 -12.12
CA GLY A 21 2.61 -5.90 -10.93
C GLY A 21 3.48 -4.77 -10.38
N VAL A 22 3.22 -4.39 -9.13
CA VAL A 22 3.97 -3.36 -8.41
C VAL A 22 5.27 -3.97 -7.93
N LEU A 23 6.38 -3.67 -8.63
CA LEU A 23 7.71 -4.22 -8.32
C LEU A 23 7.75 -5.74 -8.52
N PRO A 24 8.92 -6.39 -8.69
CA PRO A 24 9.01 -7.85 -8.64
C PRO A 24 8.87 -8.34 -7.18
N ALA A 25 7.82 -7.91 -6.48
CA ALA A 25 7.56 -8.23 -5.09
C ALA A 25 6.22 -8.97 -4.98
N HIS A 26 6.27 -10.18 -4.44
CA HIS A 26 5.10 -10.99 -4.13
C HIS A 26 4.28 -10.43 -2.98
N ARG A 27 4.93 -9.77 -2.02
CA ARG A 27 4.25 -9.08 -0.92
C ARG A 27 4.99 -7.80 -0.55
N ILE A 28 4.22 -6.74 -0.31
CA ILE A 28 4.73 -5.48 0.22
C ILE A 28 4.09 -5.24 1.58
N ARG A 29 4.91 -4.97 2.59
CA ARG A 29 4.45 -4.62 3.94
C ARG A 29 5.09 -3.30 4.34
N VAL A 30 4.28 -2.42 4.91
CA VAL A 30 4.73 -1.13 5.43
C VAL A 30 4.34 -1.08 6.91
N GLN A 31 5.30 -0.72 7.76
CA GLN A 31 5.07 -0.48 9.18
C GLN A 31 5.55 0.92 9.49
N LEU A 32 4.63 1.86 9.59
CA LEU A 32 4.93 3.24 9.91
C LEU A 32 4.24 3.61 11.22
N THR A 33 4.93 4.40 12.02
CA THR A 33 4.45 4.94 13.29
C THR A 33 4.54 6.45 13.25
N ALA A 34 3.58 7.14 13.86
CA ALA A 34 3.59 8.59 13.89
C ALA A 34 4.82 9.10 14.63
N SER A 35 5.64 9.90 13.94
CA SER A 35 6.73 10.64 14.56
C SER A 35 6.16 11.95 15.09
N HIS A 36 5.91 12.01 16.39
CA HIS A 36 5.49 13.26 17.04
C HIS A 36 6.56 14.37 16.86
N PRO A 37 6.19 15.65 16.67
CA PRO A 37 4.85 16.23 16.51
C PRO A 37 4.54 16.71 15.08
N LYS A 38 5.34 16.36 14.05
CA LYS A 38 5.24 16.98 12.72
C LYS A 38 4.20 16.37 11.77
N GLY A 39 3.50 15.33 12.19
CA GLY A 39 2.55 14.63 11.32
C GLY A 39 3.23 13.78 10.25
N ASP A 40 4.55 13.58 10.38
CA ASP A 40 5.33 12.64 9.58
C ASP A 40 5.20 11.24 10.18
N LEU A 41 5.30 10.21 9.35
CA LEU A 41 5.38 8.83 9.78
C LEU A 41 6.79 8.29 9.53
N GLN A 42 7.29 7.45 10.43
CA GLN A 42 8.56 6.74 10.27
C GLN A 42 8.41 5.26 10.60
N GLY A 43 9.21 4.44 9.95
CA GLY A 43 9.32 3.02 10.26
C GLY A 43 10.02 2.26 9.15
N THR A 44 9.48 1.11 8.78
CA THR A 44 10.14 0.18 7.85
C THR A 44 9.19 -0.32 6.78
N ILE A 45 9.73 -0.49 5.58
CA ILE A 45 9.07 -1.19 4.47
C ILE A 45 9.81 -2.52 4.22
N PHE A 46 9.02 -3.54 3.90
CA PHE A 46 9.49 -4.88 3.58
C PHE A 46 9.01 -5.20 2.17
N PHE A 47 9.97 -5.53 1.30
CA PHE A 47 9.69 -6.05 -0.03
C PHE A 47 10.00 -7.54 -0.04
N ASP A 48 8.96 -8.36 -0.13
CA ASP A 48 9.10 -9.80 -0.32
C ASP A 48 9.29 -10.10 -1.80
N GLN A 49 10.52 -10.40 -2.21
CA GLN A 49 10.87 -10.75 -3.59
C GLN A 49 10.69 -12.24 -3.89
N ASN A 50 10.15 -13.03 -2.95
CA ASN A 50 9.91 -14.43 -3.21
C ASN A 50 8.92 -14.58 -4.38
N ILE A 51 9.15 -15.53 -5.27
CA ILE A 51 8.21 -15.85 -6.36
C ILE A 51 7.49 -17.12 -5.94
N CYS A 52 6.18 -17.02 -5.76
CA CYS A 52 5.32 -18.16 -5.46
C CYS A 52 4.59 -18.61 -6.71
N THR A 53 4.58 -19.93 -6.94
CA THR A 53 3.77 -20.57 -7.97
C THR A 53 2.53 -21.18 -7.34
N LEU A 54 1.45 -21.22 -8.11
CA LEU A 54 0.21 -21.89 -7.73
C LEU A 54 0.08 -23.22 -8.49
N ASN A 55 -0.57 -24.20 -7.89
CA ASN A 55 -0.98 -25.43 -8.56
C ASN A 55 -2.21 -25.14 -9.45
N GLU A 56 -2.70 -26.17 -10.14
CA GLU A 56 -3.88 -26.09 -11.02
C GLU A 56 -5.19 -25.70 -10.31
N TRP A 57 -5.22 -25.75 -8.98
CA TRP A 57 -6.37 -25.38 -8.12
C TRP A 57 -6.20 -23.99 -7.49
N GLY A 58 -5.08 -23.31 -7.74
CA GLY A 58 -4.76 -22.01 -7.13
C GLY A 58 -4.11 -22.09 -5.75
N ASP A 59 -3.73 -23.28 -5.26
CA ASP A 59 -3.01 -23.42 -3.99
C ASP A 59 -1.51 -23.16 -4.18
N PRO A 60 -0.78 -22.69 -3.14
CA PRO A 60 0.67 -22.54 -3.21
C PRO A 60 1.39 -23.87 -3.53
N ALA A 61 2.04 -23.95 -4.69
CA ALA A 61 2.83 -25.11 -5.12
C ALA A 61 4.30 -25.01 -4.69
N GLY A 62 4.82 -23.80 -4.55
CA GLY A 62 6.17 -23.55 -4.04
C GLY A 62 6.54 -22.08 -4.13
N CYS A 63 7.48 -21.65 -3.30
CA CYS A 63 8.04 -20.30 -3.36
C CYS A 63 9.58 -20.37 -3.39
N THR A 64 10.21 -19.39 -4.03
CA THR A 64 11.64 -19.15 -3.76
C THR A 64 11.85 -18.82 -2.28
N LYS A 65 13.10 -18.98 -1.79
CA LYS A 65 13.48 -18.71 -0.39
C LYS A 65 14.55 -17.62 -0.34
N MET A 66 14.16 -16.42 -0.73
CA MET A 66 14.93 -15.20 -0.65
C MET A 66 14.70 -14.53 0.71
N ALA A 67 15.79 -14.01 1.27
CA ALA A 67 15.72 -13.22 2.49
C ALA A 67 14.97 -11.90 2.22
N ILE A 68 14.08 -11.53 3.14
CA ILE A 68 13.41 -10.24 3.12
C ILE A 68 14.30 -9.25 3.87
N HIS A 69 14.72 -8.19 3.17
CA HIS A 69 15.52 -7.12 3.76
C HIS A 69 14.62 -5.92 4.08
N PRO A 70 14.40 -5.60 5.37
CA PRO A 70 13.72 -4.37 5.74
C PRO A 70 14.53 -3.16 5.28
N ARG A 71 13.83 -2.10 4.88
CA ARG A 71 14.41 -0.79 4.60
C ARG A 71 13.73 0.26 5.43
N ASP A 72 14.50 1.22 5.90
CA ASP A 72 13.95 2.38 6.59
C ASP A 72 13.09 3.19 5.63
N ALA A 73 11.96 3.66 6.14
CA ALA A 73 10.99 4.41 5.37
C ALA A 73 10.42 5.56 6.21
N SER A 74 10.16 6.68 5.55
CA SER A 74 9.44 7.81 6.11
C SER A 74 8.33 8.25 5.16
N ALA A 75 7.22 8.71 5.71
CA ALA A 75 6.11 9.23 4.93
C ALA A 75 5.73 10.63 5.40
N VAL A 76 5.57 11.55 4.46
CA VAL A 76 5.18 12.94 4.72
C VAL A 76 3.83 13.20 4.10
N ARG A 77 2.91 13.79 4.86
CA ARG A 77 1.55 14.05 4.36
C ARG A 77 1.56 15.17 3.33
N ILE A 78 1.02 14.87 2.15
CA ILE A 78 0.79 15.87 1.11
C ILE A 78 -0.60 16.50 1.33
N HIS A 79 -0.64 17.83 1.43
CA HIS A 79 -1.89 18.57 1.59
C HIS A 79 -2.51 18.85 0.23
N VAL A 80 -3.20 17.84 -0.32
CA VAL A 80 -3.97 17.93 -1.56
C VAL A 80 -5.41 17.51 -1.29
N GLU A 81 -6.37 18.22 -1.89
CA GLU A 81 -7.77 17.86 -1.82
C GLU A 81 -8.04 16.61 -2.66
N ASP A 82 -8.84 15.70 -2.12
CA ASP A 82 -9.28 14.53 -2.85
C ASP A 82 -10.26 14.96 -3.96
N PRO A 83 -9.91 14.82 -5.25
CA PRO A 83 -10.77 15.30 -6.34
C PRO A 83 -12.12 14.58 -6.43
N HIS A 84 -12.26 13.43 -5.75
CA HIS A 84 -13.49 12.64 -5.72
C HIS A 84 -14.21 12.71 -4.37
N ASP A 85 -13.77 13.55 -3.43
CA ASP A 85 -14.31 13.69 -2.07
C ASP A 85 -14.46 12.34 -1.32
N HIS A 86 -13.61 11.35 -1.65
CA HIS A 86 -13.51 10.11 -0.88
C HIS A 86 -12.79 10.31 0.46
N ARG A 87 -12.31 11.54 0.73
CA ARG A 87 -11.58 11.94 1.94
C ARG A 87 -10.32 11.12 2.18
N ARG A 88 -9.65 10.73 1.09
CA ARG A 88 -8.38 10.03 1.12
C ARG A 88 -7.27 10.98 1.58
N ARG A 89 -6.26 10.44 2.26
CA ARG A 89 -5.03 11.18 2.57
C ARG A 89 -3.91 10.65 1.69
N LEU A 90 -3.17 11.57 1.08
CA LEU A 90 -2.01 11.24 0.26
C LEU A 90 -0.73 11.52 1.05
N TRP A 91 0.21 10.58 0.95
CA TRP A 91 1.50 10.66 1.60
C TRP A 91 2.61 10.43 0.56
N GLU A 92 3.66 11.23 0.62
CA GLU A 92 4.90 10.95 -0.08
C GLU A 92 5.73 9.97 0.74
N LEU A 93 6.10 8.83 0.15
CA LEU A 93 6.87 7.79 0.82
C LEU A 93 8.32 7.83 0.33
N HIS A 94 9.23 8.00 1.27
CA HIS A 94 10.66 7.90 1.05
C HIS A 94 11.15 6.57 1.63
N VAL A 95 11.95 5.84 0.84
CA VAL A 95 12.53 4.56 1.25
C VAL A 95 14.03 4.62 1.03
N ASP A 96 14.79 4.21 2.04
CA ASP A 96 16.25 4.21 1.94
C ASP A 96 16.73 3.34 0.77
N GLY A 97 17.70 3.86 0.01
CA GLY A 97 18.23 3.21 -1.18
C GLY A 97 17.25 3.02 -2.35
N VAL A 98 16.12 3.74 -2.39
CA VAL A 98 15.21 3.81 -3.55
C VAL A 98 15.15 5.25 -4.06
N THR A 99 15.65 5.52 -5.26
CA THR A 99 15.77 6.89 -5.80
C THR A 99 15.21 7.06 -7.21
N ASP A 100 15.00 5.96 -7.92
CA ASP A 100 14.50 5.90 -9.29
C ASP A 100 12.97 5.78 -9.38
N LEU A 101 12.31 5.64 -8.24
CA LEU A 101 10.87 5.47 -8.12
C LEU A 101 10.27 6.57 -7.27
N LYS A 102 9.11 7.08 -7.70
CA LYS A 102 8.28 7.93 -6.85
C LYS A 102 7.21 7.08 -6.20
N LEU A 103 7.18 7.07 -4.87
CA LEU A 103 6.29 6.24 -4.07
C LEU A 103 5.30 7.12 -3.31
N HIS A 104 4.03 6.73 -3.33
CA HIS A 104 3.00 7.35 -2.50
C HIS A 104 2.24 6.32 -1.68
N LEU A 105 1.78 6.73 -0.50
CA LEU A 105 0.74 6.00 0.21
C LEU A 105 -0.60 6.73 0.09
N VAL A 106 -1.65 5.97 -0.16
CA VAL A 106 -3.03 6.44 -0.13
C VAL A 106 -3.73 5.79 1.05
N GLU A 107 -4.12 6.60 2.02
CA GLU A 107 -4.83 6.18 3.22
C GLU A 107 -6.33 6.45 3.06
N TYR A 108 -7.12 5.40 3.24
CA TYR A 108 -8.57 5.45 3.37
C TYR A 108 -8.94 5.25 4.85
N ASP A 109 -8.78 6.31 5.64
CA ASP A 109 -8.97 6.30 7.11
C ASP A 109 -10.29 5.64 7.56
N ARG A 110 -11.39 5.93 6.85
CA ARG A 110 -12.71 5.36 7.18
C ARG A 110 -12.85 3.86 6.96
N ALA A 111 -12.05 3.30 6.05
CA ALA A 111 -12.10 1.90 5.67
C ALA A 111 -10.95 1.09 6.28
N ASP A 112 -10.02 1.75 7.00
CA ASP A 112 -8.77 1.16 7.48
C ASP A 112 -7.98 0.47 6.35
N LEU A 113 -7.94 1.11 5.17
CA LEU A 113 -7.23 0.61 4.00
C LEU A 113 -6.08 1.54 3.62
N TRP A 114 -4.98 0.91 3.21
CA TRP A 114 -3.79 1.58 2.72
C TRP A 114 -3.40 1.01 1.37
N TYR A 115 -2.99 1.87 0.46
CA TYR A 115 -2.48 1.47 -0.84
C TYR A 115 -1.10 2.10 -1.05
N LEU A 116 -0.18 1.32 -1.61
CA LEU A 116 1.07 1.82 -2.16
C LEU A 116 0.88 2.09 -3.64
N VAL A 117 1.18 3.31 -4.07
CA VAL A 117 1.24 3.68 -5.48
C VAL A 117 2.71 3.88 -5.86
N VAL A 118 3.14 3.20 -6.90
CA VAL A 118 4.50 3.26 -7.44
C VAL A 118 4.44 3.88 -8.82
N HIS A 119 5.14 5.00 -8.99
CA HIS A 119 5.30 5.66 -10.28
C HIS A 119 6.71 5.38 -10.80
N THR A 120 6.77 4.81 -12.00
CA THR A 120 8.03 4.55 -12.70
C THR A 120 8.46 5.78 -13.50
N ALA A 121 9.76 5.89 -13.80
CA ALA A 121 10.32 7.03 -14.53
C ALA A 121 9.72 7.23 -15.94
N ASP A 122 9.15 6.19 -16.54
CA ASP A 122 8.46 6.23 -17.83
C ASP A 122 6.99 6.69 -17.74
N GLY A 123 6.53 7.13 -16.56
CA GLY A 123 5.19 7.66 -16.33
C GLY A 123 4.12 6.59 -16.08
N ARG A 124 4.46 5.29 -16.11
CA ARG A 124 3.52 4.24 -15.68
C ARG A 124 3.34 4.30 -14.17
N SER A 125 2.16 3.87 -13.73
CA SER A 125 1.83 3.76 -12.32
C SER A 125 1.29 2.36 -12.05
N ALA A 126 1.63 1.83 -10.89
CA ALA A 126 1.13 0.55 -10.41
C ALA A 126 0.67 0.74 -8.96
N THR A 127 -0.39 0.06 -8.55
CA THR A 127 -0.93 0.20 -7.20
C THR A 127 -1.12 -1.15 -6.53
N ALA A 128 -0.73 -1.24 -5.26
CA ALA A 128 -0.82 -2.44 -4.46
C ALA A 128 -1.55 -2.14 -3.15
N PRO A 129 -2.56 -2.95 -2.76
CA PRO A 129 -3.12 -2.88 -1.43
C PRO A 129 -2.07 -3.30 -0.39
N LEU A 130 -1.99 -2.53 0.69
CA LEU A 130 -1.19 -2.87 1.86
C LEU A 130 -2.11 -3.53 2.88
N PHE A 131 -2.06 -4.85 2.96
CA PHE A 131 -2.89 -5.58 3.89
C PHE A 131 -2.33 -5.51 5.32
N PRO A 132 -3.22 -5.39 6.33
CA PRO A 132 -2.84 -5.58 7.72
C PRO A 132 -2.07 -6.88 7.93
N VAL A 133 -1.19 -6.87 8.94
CA VAL A 133 -0.40 -8.03 9.34
C VAL A 133 -1.35 -9.12 9.84
N GLY A 134 -1.74 -10.05 8.95
CA GLY A 134 -2.61 -11.18 9.33
C GLY A 134 -3.47 -11.76 8.22
N LEU A 135 -3.66 -11.07 7.10
CA LEU A 135 -4.55 -11.57 6.03
C LEU A 135 -3.98 -12.75 5.21
N PHE A 136 -2.67 -12.92 5.17
CA PHE A 136 -2.00 -13.96 4.35
C PHE A 136 -0.81 -14.63 5.05
N GLY A 137 -0.81 -14.73 6.38
CA GLY A 137 0.21 -15.48 7.12
C GLY A 137 -0.43 -16.16 8.32
N PRO A 138 0.09 -17.33 8.76
CA PRO A 138 -0.43 -17.97 9.96
C PRO A 138 -0.31 -17.00 11.13
N GLN A 139 -1.41 -16.84 11.88
CA GLN A 139 -1.35 -16.22 13.19
C GLN A 139 -0.41 -17.08 14.04
N ALA A 140 0.65 -16.47 14.56
CA ALA A 140 1.56 -17.12 15.50
C ALA A 140 0.82 -17.47 16.80
#